data_AF-A0A1R3S0W0-F1
#
_entry.id   AF-A0A1R3S0W0-F1
#
_cell.length_a   1.000
_cell.length_b   1.000
_cell.length_c   1.000
_cell.angle_alpha   90.00
_cell.angle_beta   90.00
_cell.angle_gamma   90.00
#
_symmetry.space_group_name_H-M   'P 1'
#
loop_
_entity.id
_entity.type
_entity.pdbx_description
1 polymer ?
#
loop_
_entity_poly.entity_id
_entity_poly.type
_entity_poly.pdbx_seq_one_letter_code
_entity_poly.pdbx_strand_id
1 'polypeptide(L)'
;MYPATLTWSYAAICLLSLSSLRFGSATPVDSQLVARAGIASPGIGVELESSSIHFTKNIHGLSEKETEAVKKATIDAKGKAAVLRAGQGGNGAKFSGKDWELTADSTGSGVGRLTAEYILNGKKIKLGTGRVAQAAEEIYENLKKWNPKAGQEFDIASNTKNPWTLDVGENSVNSFWSRQVTAPMPLGAINDLMKIAKLNKNSPLITYATSKLQNMVWVNDFFFEENPGGLTKEVGEDVRGFLALLLSYAKAGSQVLDNDSAKTLTSIMPRTSFAKMYKLVESKLQNKDLWTIVNKLACYENPMDDAHEYASVDVRYCSGHPGQTTIKGNFEKMEINICYGSQACPVNVKAWIEGLKHGKDLLKDADKEMIDGQIGGYGDLTEHRLNHPTEQLALFEFRDLPSCMASAWKSCLEKAEDAIVDYHKKFAGN
;
A
#
# COMPACT_ATOMS: atom_id res chain seq x y z
N MET A 1 4.72 -8.09 -61.84
CA MET A 1 5.60 -9.19 -61.43
C MET A 1 6.11 -8.87 -60.03
N TYR A 2 5.70 -9.65 -59.03
CA TYR A 2 6.47 -9.86 -57.78
C TYR A 2 7.40 -11.07 -58.02
N PRO A 3 8.61 -11.17 -57.41
CA PRO A 3 8.78 -11.57 -56.00
C PRO A 3 9.92 -10.81 -55.25
N ALA A 4 9.76 -10.47 -53.96
CA ALA A 4 10.13 -11.20 -52.73
C ALA A 4 11.63 -11.20 -52.36
N THR A 5 11.97 -10.57 -51.23
CA THR A 5 12.91 -11.13 -50.21
C THR A 5 12.66 -10.45 -48.84
N LEU A 6 12.09 -11.23 -47.92
CA LEU A 6 12.37 -11.16 -46.48
C LEU A 6 13.70 -11.90 -46.23
N THR A 7 14.56 -11.45 -45.31
CA THR A 7 14.68 -12.01 -43.94
C THR A 7 15.90 -11.46 -43.17
N TRP A 8 15.65 -11.02 -41.93
CA TRP A 8 16.43 -11.20 -40.68
C TRP A 8 17.94 -10.88 -40.71
N SER A 9 18.44 -9.96 -39.88
CA SER A 9 18.75 -10.26 -38.49
C SER A 9 18.89 -8.99 -37.63
N TYR A 10 18.11 -8.91 -36.55
CA TYR A 10 18.36 -8.01 -35.43
C TYR A 10 19.45 -8.63 -34.54
N ALA A 11 20.56 -7.93 -34.38
CA ALA A 11 21.50 -8.13 -33.28
C ALA A 11 21.83 -6.74 -32.72
N ALA A 12 20.88 -6.14 -32.01
CA ALA A 12 21.16 -5.00 -31.14
C ALA A 12 21.75 -5.55 -29.84
N ILE A 13 23.06 -5.43 -29.73
CA ILE A 13 23.84 -5.69 -28.52
C ILE A 13 23.37 -4.68 -27.46
N CYS A 14 22.52 -5.14 -26.53
CA CYS A 14 22.23 -4.44 -25.29
C CYS A 14 23.47 -4.49 -24.38
N LEU A 15 24.31 -3.46 -24.45
CA LEU A 15 25.25 -3.13 -23.38
C LEU A 15 24.45 -2.62 -22.18
N LEU A 16 23.98 -3.56 -21.36
CA LEU A 16 23.50 -3.28 -20.01
C LEU A 16 24.69 -2.81 -19.17
N SER A 17 24.71 -1.52 -18.84
CA SER A 17 25.55 -1.00 -17.77
C SER A 17 25.03 -1.56 -16.43
N LEU A 18 25.70 -2.59 -15.95
CA LEU A 18 25.61 -3.12 -14.60
C LEU A 18 26.13 -2.07 -13.59
N SER A 19 25.31 -1.06 -13.28
CA SER A 19 25.60 -0.14 -12.17
C SER A 19 24.38 0.66 -11.71
N SER A 20 23.38 -0.03 -11.16
CA SER A 20 22.59 0.43 -9.98
C SER A 20 21.50 -0.57 -9.61
N LEU A 21 21.91 -1.79 -9.27
CA LEU A 21 21.10 -2.74 -8.51
C LEU A 21 21.60 -2.70 -7.06
N ARG A 22 21.07 -1.77 -6.26
CA ARG A 22 20.96 -1.88 -4.79
C ARG A 22 19.70 -1.13 -4.38
N PHE A 23 18.64 -1.93 -4.31
CA PHE A 23 17.28 -1.55 -4.03
C PHE A 23 17.10 -0.89 -2.65
N GLY A 24 16.19 0.10 -2.62
CA GLY A 24 15.29 0.39 -1.50
C GLY A 24 13.95 -0.38 -1.59
N SER A 25 13.86 -1.43 -2.42
CA SER A 25 13.06 -2.59 -2.03
C SER A 25 13.70 -3.18 -0.78
N ALA A 26 12.90 -3.74 0.12
CA ALA A 26 13.40 -4.71 1.06
C ALA A 26 14.14 -5.78 0.24
N THR A 27 15.46 -5.67 0.16
CA THR A 27 16.27 -6.80 -0.27
C THR A 27 15.97 -7.86 0.79
N PRO A 28 15.50 -9.06 0.42
CA PRO A 28 15.56 -10.18 1.32
C PRO A 28 17.03 -10.27 1.73
N VAL A 29 17.32 -9.97 2.99
CA VAL A 29 18.57 -10.42 3.59
C VAL A 29 18.42 -11.93 3.58
N ASP A 30 19.06 -12.54 2.59
CA ASP A 30 18.98 -13.95 2.24
C ASP A 30 17.60 -14.47 1.84
N SER A 31 17.63 -15.48 0.98
CA SER A 31 16.59 -16.49 0.75
C SER A 31 16.26 -17.31 2.01
N GLN A 32 16.45 -16.74 3.19
CA GLN A 32 16.04 -17.22 4.49
C GLN A 32 15.19 -16.14 5.15
N LEU A 33 13.97 -15.93 4.62
CA LEU A 33 12.89 -15.39 5.45
C LEU A 33 12.58 -16.47 6.50
N VAL A 34 13.36 -16.46 7.58
CA VAL A 34 13.14 -17.32 8.73
C VAL A 34 11.74 -17.00 9.23
N ALA A 35 10.86 -18.00 9.27
CA ALA A 35 9.60 -17.91 10.00
C ALA A 35 9.91 -17.30 11.37
N ARG A 36 9.20 -16.23 11.78
CA ARG A 36 9.44 -15.61 13.09
C ARG A 36 9.13 -16.66 14.17
N ALA A 37 10.15 -17.39 14.59
CA ALA A 37 10.04 -18.41 15.61
C ALA A 37 9.90 -17.72 16.97
N GLY A 38 8.83 -18.09 17.69
CA GLY A 38 8.60 -17.65 19.07
C GLY A 38 7.64 -16.48 19.17
N ILE A 39 6.46 -16.78 19.74
CA ILE A 39 5.33 -15.91 20.07
C ILE A 39 4.37 -15.69 18.88
N ALA A 40 3.18 -16.29 19.00
CA ALA A 40 2.03 -16.26 18.09
C ALA A 40 1.36 -14.87 17.98
N SER A 41 2.14 -13.80 18.11
CA SER A 41 1.66 -12.44 18.07
C SER A 41 2.09 -11.78 16.76
N PRO A 42 1.16 -11.43 15.87
CA PRO A 42 1.46 -10.66 14.68
C PRO A 42 2.07 -9.30 15.03
N GLY A 43 2.76 -8.70 14.07
CA GLY A 43 3.37 -7.39 14.16
C GLY A 43 2.44 -6.25 13.72
N ILE A 44 2.75 -5.04 14.17
CA ILE A 44 2.10 -3.80 13.72
C ILE A 44 3.18 -2.74 13.44
N GLY A 45 3.26 -2.28 12.19
CA GLY A 45 4.13 -1.20 11.75
C GLY A 45 3.35 0.08 11.53
N VAL A 46 3.99 1.23 11.74
CA VAL A 46 3.36 2.54 11.51
C VAL A 46 4.37 3.47 10.86
N GLU A 47 3.92 4.21 9.86
CA GLU A 47 4.64 5.34 9.27
C GLU A 47 3.92 6.62 9.70
N LEU A 48 4.67 7.60 10.20
CA LEU A 48 4.19 8.93 10.52
C LEU A 48 4.97 9.90 9.64
N GLU A 49 4.30 10.59 8.72
CA GLU A 49 4.93 11.52 7.77
C GLU A 49 4.57 12.97 8.10
N SER A 50 5.57 13.83 8.14
CA SER A 50 5.39 15.22 8.56
C SER A 50 4.78 16.10 7.48
N SER A 51 3.77 16.91 7.84
CA SER A 51 3.30 17.99 6.96
C SER A 51 4.19 19.25 7.00
N SER A 52 5.04 19.39 8.03
CA SER A 52 5.73 20.66 8.32
C SER A 52 7.25 20.56 8.49
N ILE A 53 7.87 19.42 8.24
CA ILE A 53 9.31 19.19 8.49
C ILE A 53 9.86 18.45 7.28
N HIS A 54 10.82 19.07 6.61
CA HIS A 54 11.36 18.57 5.37
C HIS A 54 12.88 18.69 5.36
N PHE A 55 13.56 17.69 4.82
CA PHE A 55 14.98 17.79 4.48
C PHE A 55 15.08 18.32 3.06
N THR A 56 15.82 19.40 2.86
CA THR A 56 15.83 20.15 1.60
C THR A 56 17.24 20.38 1.07
N LYS A 57 17.30 20.56 -0.24
CA LYS A 57 18.45 21.01 -1.00
C LYS A 57 18.04 22.18 -1.87
N ASN A 58 18.86 23.22 -1.88
CA ASN A 58 18.68 24.31 -2.83
C ASN A 58 19.01 23.80 -4.23
N ILE A 59 18.01 23.81 -5.11
CA ILE A 59 18.14 23.43 -6.52
C ILE A 59 18.24 24.63 -7.45
N HIS A 60 18.06 25.85 -6.94
CA HIS A 60 18.08 27.06 -7.76
C HIS A 60 19.49 27.34 -8.28
N GLY A 61 19.61 27.49 -9.60
CA GLY A 61 20.88 27.77 -10.27
C GLY A 61 21.76 26.53 -10.49
N LEU A 62 21.28 25.32 -10.16
CA LEU A 62 21.96 24.08 -10.53
C LEU A 62 21.87 23.86 -12.05
N SER A 63 22.92 23.29 -12.62
CA SER A 63 22.87 22.75 -13.98
C SER A 63 21.89 21.56 -14.07
N GLU A 64 21.50 21.19 -15.29
CA GLU A 64 20.65 20.01 -15.53
C GLU A 64 21.26 18.73 -14.95
N LYS A 65 22.56 18.52 -15.15
CA LYS A 65 23.31 17.38 -14.62
C LYS A 65 23.30 17.34 -13.09
N GLU A 66 23.45 18.49 -12.44
CA GLU A 66 23.40 18.58 -10.98
C GLU A 66 21.99 18.35 -10.44
N THR A 67 20.98 18.88 -11.13
CA THR A 67 19.56 18.68 -10.81
C THR A 67 19.20 17.19 -10.88
N GLU A 68 19.63 16.48 -11.94
CA GLU A 68 19.41 15.04 -12.07
C GLU A 68 20.14 14.24 -10.98
N ALA A 69 21.36 14.67 -10.61
CA ALA A 69 22.08 14.06 -9.50
C ALA A 69 21.37 14.26 -8.14
N VAL A 70 20.74 15.41 -7.92
CA VAL A 70 19.91 15.67 -6.72
C VAL A 70 18.62 14.87 -6.78
N LYS A 71 17.96 14.75 -7.94
CA LYS A 71 16.78 13.92 -8.13
C LYS A 71 17.06 12.45 -7.77
N LYS A 72 18.13 11.88 -8.31
CA LYS A 72 18.59 10.52 -7.96
C LYS A 72 18.85 10.38 -6.46
N ALA A 73 19.56 11.35 -5.86
CA ALA A 73 19.81 11.33 -4.42
C ALA A 73 18.53 11.49 -3.57
N THR A 74 17.52 12.20 -4.07
CA THR A 74 16.20 12.33 -3.42
C THR A 74 15.50 10.97 -3.39
N ILE A 75 15.44 10.27 -4.53
CA ILE A 75 14.87 8.92 -4.63
C ILE A 75 15.66 7.93 -3.75
N ASP A 76 16.99 7.99 -3.80
CA ASP A 76 17.87 7.13 -3.00
C ASP A 76 17.75 7.40 -1.49
N ALA A 77 17.15 8.51 -1.04
CA ALA A 77 17.01 8.82 0.38
C ALA A 77 15.86 8.08 1.06
N LYS A 78 14.89 7.59 0.29
CA LYS A 78 13.63 7.02 0.79
C LYS A 78 13.87 5.89 1.81
N GLY A 79 13.21 5.98 2.97
CA GLY A 79 13.27 5.02 4.07
C GLY A 79 14.62 4.93 4.77
N LYS A 80 15.57 5.85 4.50
CA LYS A 80 16.91 5.83 5.11
C LYS A 80 16.95 6.72 6.35
N ALA A 81 17.68 6.25 7.36
CA ALA A 81 17.84 6.93 8.64
C ALA A 81 18.42 8.34 8.48
N ALA A 82 17.84 9.30 9.21
CA ALA A 82 18.32 10.66 9.31
C ALA A 82 19.15 10.87 10.59
N VAL A 83 20.34 11.47 10.45
CA VAL A 83 21.25 11.75 11.57
C VAL A 83 21.57 13.24 11.58
N LEU A 84 21.35 13.90 12.72
CA LEU A 84 21.68 15.32 12.86
C LEU A 84 23.20 15.47 12.87
N ARG A 85 23.72 16.31 11.97
CA ARG A 85 25.15 16.51 11.81
C ARG A 85 25.74 17.18 13.06
N ALA A 86 26.92 16.74 13.50
CA ALA A 86 27.65 17.44 14.56
C ALA A 86 28.20 18.77 14.02
N GLY A 87 27.90 19.91 14.67
CA GLY A 87 28.28 21.23 14.16
C GLY A 87 27.21 22.30 14.40
N GLN A 88 27.08 23.30 13.50
CA GLN A 88 26.16 24.43 13.63
C GLN A 88 24.72 23.99 13.97
N GLY A 89 24.40 23.92 15.26
CA GLY A 89 23.08 23.53 15.78
C GLY A 89 22.83 22.04 16.00
N GLY A 90 23.83 21.16 15.87
CA GLY A 90 23.65 19.71 16.00
C GLY A 90 24.74 18.97 16.79
N ASN A 91 24.38 17.84 17.41
CA ASN A 91 25.21 17.08 18.34
C ASN A 91 25.55 15.65 17.86
N GLY A 92 25.33 15.33 16.58
CA GLY A 92 25.53 13.96 16.08
C GLY A 92 24.42 12.98 16.48
N ALA A 93 23.29 13.46 17.02
CA ALA A 93 22.24 12.59 17.53
C ALA A 93 21.60 11.76 16.40
N LYS A 94 21.41 10.48 16.71
CA LYS A 94 20.51 9.59 15.99
C LYS A 94 19.11 9.72 16.59
N PHE A 95 18.11 9.86 15.72
CA PHE A 95 16.71 9.97 16.10
C PHE A 95 16.10 8.58 15.98
N SER A 96 16.43 7.72 16.95
CA SER A 96 16.01 6.33 16.97
C SER A 96 15.77 5.86 18.39
N GLY A 97 14.73 5.06 18.59
CA GLY A 97 14.46 4.32 19.81
C GLY A 97 14.66 2.83 19.63
N LYS A 98 14.15 2.04 20.58
CA LYS A 98 14.19 0.57 20.50
C LYS A 98 13.42 0.04 19.28
N ASP A 99 12.28 0.67 18.99
CA ASP A 99 11.28 0.18 18.06
C ASP A 99 10.93 1.18 16.94
N TRP A 100 11.61 2.33 16.90
CA TRP A 100 11.31 3.40 15.95
C TRP A 100 12.57 4.12 15.47
N GLU A 101 12.50 4.75 14.29
CA GLU A 101 13.59 5.55 13.70
C GLU A 101 13.02 6.70 12.87
N LEU A 102 13.70 7.85 12.87
CA LEU A 102 13.45 8.96 11.95
C LEU A 102 14.16 8.69 10.62
N THR A 103 13.39 8.72 9.55
CA THR A 103 13.81 8.49 8.17
C THR A 103 13.46 9.68 7.30
N ALA A 104 14.00 9.67 6.08
CA ALA A 104 13.54 10.53 5.01
C ALA A 104 12.64 9.76 4.07
N ASP A 105 11.48 10.31 3.73
CA ASP A 105 10.62 9.84 2.65
C ASP A 105 10.72 10.76 1.42
N SER A 106 10.54 10.17 0.24
CA SER A 106 10.50 10.91 -1.02
C SER A 106 9.16 10.68 -1.71
N THR A 107 8.42 11.76 -1.97
CA THR A 107 7.13 11.71 -2.67
C THR A 107 7.27 11.74 -4.20
N GLY A 108 8.48 11.54 -4.75
CA GLY A 108 8.77 11.48 -6.19
C GLY A 108 8.62 12.81 -6.96
N SER A 109 7.85 13.77 -6.42
CA SER A 109 7.46 15.01 -7.10
C SER A 109 8.30 16.24 -6.72
N GLY A 110 9.02 16.22 -5.60
CA GLY A 110 9.85 17.34 -5.13
C GLY A 110 11.35 17.06 -5.25
N VAL A 111 12.00 17.41 -6.36
CA VAL A 111 13.47 17.31 -6.48
C VAL A 111 14.12 18.13 -5.37
N GLY A 112 15.01 17.51 -4.59
CA GLY A 112 15.69 18.19 -3.49
C GLY A 112 14.79 18.46 -2.28
N ARG A 113 13.64 17.78 -2.17
CA ARG A 113 12.76 17.86 -0.99
C ARG A 113 12.37 16.46 -0.53
N LEU A 114 12.62 16.19 0.75
CA LEU A 114 12.29 14.94 1.42
C LEU A 114 11.41 15.24 2.63
N THR A 115 10.39 14.43 2.84
CA THR A 115 9.52 14.53 4.03
C THR A 115 10.20 13.84 5.21
N ALA A 116 10.20 14.46 6.38
CA ALA A 116 10.62 13.78 7.60
C ALA A 116 9.55 12.75 8.00
N GLU A 117 9.99 11.53 8.27
CA GLU A 117 9.11 10.40 8.59
C GLU A 117 9.61 9.69 9.83
N TYR A 118 8.72 9.24 10.72
CA TYR A 118 9.04 8.26 11.74
C TYR A 118 8.47 6.90 11.35
N ILE A 119 9.32 5.87 11.34
CA ILE A 119 8.93 4.48 11.11
C ILE A 119 8.95 3.73 12.44
N LEU A 120 7.80 3.19 12.83
CA LEU A 120 7.64 2.23 13.93
C LEU A 120 7.72 0.81 13.35
N ASN A 121 8.67 0.03 13.85
CA ASN A 121 9.07 -1.24 13.23
C ASN A 121 8.14 -2.40 13.61
N GLY A 122 7.23 -2.77 12.70
CA GLY A 122 6.31 -3.92 12.86
C GLY A 122 6.98 -5.30 12.89
N LYS A 123 8.29 -5.40 12.68
CA LYS A 123 9.02 -6.63 13.00
C LYS A 123 9.19 -6.81 14.50
N LYS A 124 9.38 -5.69 15.22
CA LYS A 124 9.64 -5.64 16.67
C LYS A 124 8.37 -5.45 17.48
N ILE A 125 7.51 -4.51 17.08
CA ILE A 125 6.27 -4.18 17.79
C ILE A 125 5.22 -5.26 17.49
N LYS A 126 4.61 -5.81 18.53
CA LYS A 126 3.61 -6.88 18.44
C LYS A 126 2.22 -6.37 18.77
N LEU A 127 1.24 -6.82 18.00
CA LEU A 127 -0.16 -6.47 18.14
C LEU A 127 -0.72 -6.91 19.51
N GLY A 128 -1.54 -6.07 20.12
CA GLY A 128 -2.21 -6.32 21.39
C GLY A 128 -1.31 -6.12 22.62
N THR A 129 -0.11 -5.56 22.43
CA THR A 129 0.83 -5.31 23.53
C THR A 129 0.77 -3.87 24.05
N GLY A 130 0.08 -2.96 23.34
CA GLY A 130 0.07 -1.52 23.65
C GLY A 130 1.40 -0.84 23.31
N ARG A 131 2.37 -1.57 22.76
CA ARG A 131 3.73 -1.05 22.52
C ARG A 131 3.76 0.02 21.43
N VAL A 132 2.87 -0.04 20.45
CA VAL A 132 2.82 0.97 19.38
C VAL A 132 2.48 2.36 19.93
N ALA A 133 1.52 2.44 20.87
CA ALA A 133 1.12 3.67 21.52
C ALA A 133 2.25 4.25 22.39
N GLN A 134 2.95 3.38 23.14
CA GLN A 134 4.12 3.77 23.93
C GLN A 134 5.28 4.27 23.05
N ALA A 135 5.56 3.61 21.92
CA ALA A 135 6.57 4.05 20.98
C ALA A 135 6.21 5.42 20.37
N ALA A 136 4.93 5.66 20.06
CA ALA A 136 4.46 6.98 19.64
C ALA A 136 4.68 8.08 20.68
N GLU A 137 4.46 7.78 21.96
CA GLU A 137 4.73 8.71 23.07
C GLU A 137 6.23 9.02 23.17
N GLU A 138 7.09 8.00 23.06
CA GLU A 138 8.55 8.19 23.02
C GLU A 138 9.00 9.09 21.86
N ILE A 139 8.41 8.90 20.67
CA ILE A 139 8.68 9.75 19.50
C ILE A 139 8.24 11.18 19.77
N TYR A 140 7.06 11.40 20.36
CA TYR A 140 6.60 12.75 20.68
C TYR A 140 7.52 13.46 21.68
N GLU A 141 7.96 12.76 22.74
CA GLU A 141 8.95 13.30 23.68
C GLU A 141 10.28 13.60 22.99
N ASN A 142 10.71 12.74 22.07
CA ASN A 142 11.89 12.97 21.26
C ASN A 142 11.75 14.20 20.36
N LEU A 143 10.62 14.37 19.68
CA LEU A 143 10.32 15.52 18.82
C LEU A 143 10.31 16.84 19.61
N LYS A 144 9.73 16.85 20.82
CA LYS A 144 9.79 18.00 21.73
C LYS A 144 11.23 18.35 22.11
N LYS A 145 12.04 17.33 22.44
CA LYS A 145 13.45 17.52 22.81
C LYS A 145 14.30 17.98 21.62
N TRP A 146 14.03 17.43 20.43
CA TRP A 146 14.68 17.84 19.20
C TRP A 146 14.43 19.33 18.94
N ASN A 147 13.18 19.77 19.06
CA ASN A 147 12.73 21.12 18.74
C ASN A 147 13.24 21.56 17.35
N PRO A 148 12.69 20.98 16.27
CA PRO A 148 13.19 21.16 14.91
C PRO A 148 13.24 22.64 14.52
N LYS A 149 14.38 23.09 13.96
CA LYS A 149 14.57 24.47 13.51
C LYS A 149 15.08 24.52 12.07
N ALA A 150 14.57 25.49 11.32
CA ALA A 150 15.04 25.76 9.97
C ALA A 150 16.57 25.98 9.98
N GLY A 151 17.25 25.43 8.98
CA GLY A 151 18.70 25.54 8.83
C GLY A 151 19.51 24.42 9.51
N GLN A 152 18.92 23.56 10.35
CA GLN A 152 19.62 22.40 10.89
C GLN A 152 20.08 21.44 9.78
N GLU A 153 21.28 20.89 9.89
CA GLU A 153 21.84 19.97 8.89
C GLU A 153 21.72 18.50 9.29
N PHE A 154 21.27 17.66 8.36
CA PHE A 154 21.12 16.22 8.53
C PHE A 154 21.89 15.44 7.47
N ASP A 155 22.55 14.37 7.88
CA ASP A 155 23.03 13.34 6.98
C ASP A 155 21.98 12.25 6.85
N ILE A 156 21.56 11.95 5.62
CA ILE A 156 20.73 10.78 5.32
C ILE A 156 21.65 9.61 5.03
N ALA A 157 21.43 8.46 5.68
CA ALA A 157 22.32 7.31 5.60
C ALA A 157 22.59 6.91 4.14
N SER A 158 23.86 6.65 3.79
CA SER A 158 24.28 6.23 2.45
C SER A 158 23.80 7.14 1.30
N ASN A 159 23.50 8.42 1.57
CA ASN A 159 23.08 9.38 0.56
C ASN A 159 24.28 10.16 0.00
N THR A 160 24.37 10.28 -1.32
CA THR A 160 25.52 10.88 -2.00
C THR A 160 25.52 12.41 -2.00
N LYS A 161 24.43 13.04 -1.55
CA LYS A 161 24.26 14.50 -1.55
C LYS A 161 24.15 15.08 -0.14
N ASN A 162 24.61 14.40 0.89
CA ASN A 162 24.69 14.99 2.24
C ASN A 162 25.57 16.26 2.30
N PRO A 163 25.32 17.19 3.24
CA PRO A 163 24.20 17.20 4.20
C PRO A 163 22.93 17.82 3.61
N TRP A 164 21.76 17.47 4.12
CA TRP A 164 20.47 18.10 3.81
C TRP A 164 20.11 19.16 4.85
N THR A 165 19.42 20.22 4.46
CA THR A 165 19.05 21.32 5.35
C THR A 165 17.57 21.24 5.73
N LEU A 166 17.26 21.43 7.00
CA LEU A 166 15.88 21.37 7.49
C LEU A 166 15.09 22.61 7.09
N ASP A 167 13.94 22.40 6.48
CA ASP A 167 12.86 23.36 6.28
C ASP A 167 11.72 23.00 7.23
N VAL A 168 11.27 23.97 8.02
CA VAL A 168 10.37 23.75 9.16
C VAL A 168 9.25 24.79 9.15
N GLY A 169 8.01 24.32 9.10
CA GLY A 169 6.82 25.14 9.25
C GLY A 169 6.55 25.55 10.70
N GLU A 170 5.56 26.41 10.89
CA GLU A 170 5.16 26.87 12.21
C GLU A 170 4.71 25.71 13.11
N ASN A 171 5.02 25.80 14.41
CA ASN A 171 4.59 24.82 15.42
C ASN A 171 4.93 23.36 15.08
N SER A 172 6.10 23.10 14.49
CA SER A 172 6.54 21.77 14.01
C SER A 172 6.43 20.63 15.03
N VAL A 173 6.53 20.93 16.32
CA VAL A 173 6.37 19.96 17.41
C VAL A 173 4.92 19.51 17.59
N ASN A 174 3.94 20.35 17.26
CA ASN A 174 2.51 20.09 17.39
C ASN A 174 1.80 20.07 16.02
N SER A 175 2.55 19.87 14.94
CA SER A 175 1.99 19.81 13.60
C SER A 175 1.23 18.50 13.37
N PHE A 176 0.46 18.47 12.27
CA PHE A 176 -0.21 17.26 11.83
C PHE A 176 0.75 16.36 11.05
N TRP A 177 0.63 15.07 11.28
CA TRP A 177 1.36 14.06 10.54
C TRP A 177 0.36 13.08 9.92
N SER A 178 0.52 12.81 8.63
CA SER A 178 -0.18 11.69 7.99
C SER A 178 0.31 10.40 8.62
N ARG A 179 -0.58 9.40 8.69
CA ARG A 179 -0.23 8.11 9.26
C ARG A 179 -0.63 6.99 8.32
N GLN A 180 0.20 5.95 8.29
CA GLN A 180 -0.08 4.70 7.62
C GLN A 180 0.16 3.55 8.60
N VAL A 181 -0.68 2.52 8.57
CA VAL A 181 -0.56 1.38 9.50
C VAL A 181 -0.44 0.09 8.71
N THR A 182 0.63 -0.66 8.93
CA THR A 182 0.83 -1.99 8.33
C THR A 182 0.56 -3.09 9.37
N ALA A 183 -0.37 -3.99 9.10
CA ALA A 183 -0.68 -5.12 9.97
C ALA A 183 -1.26 -6.30 9.16
N PRO A 184 -1.13 -7.54 9.67
CA PRO A 184 -1.87 -8.67 9.11
C PRO A 184 -3.35 -8.53 9.45
N MET A 185 -4.23 -8.85 8.51
CA MET A 185 -5.68 -8.71 8.72
C MET A 185 -6.47 -9.87 8.12
N PRO A 186 -7.52 -10.36 8.80
CA PRO A 186 -8.49 -11.27 8.20
C PRO A 186 -9.12 -10.66 6.94
N LEU A 187 -9.29 -11.46 5.89
CA LEU A 187 -9.95 -10.98 4.67
C LEU A 187 -11.41 -10.56 4.95
N GLY A 188 -12.11 -11.25 5.85
CA GLY A 188 -13.44 -10.81 6.30
C GLY A 188 -13.44 -9.42 6.94
N ALA A 189 -12.38 -9.07 7.66
CA ALA A 189 -12.21 -7.72 8.19
C ALA A 189 -12.00 -6.68 7.07
N ILE A 190 -11.32 -7.05 5.98
CA ILE A 190 -11.21 -6.20 4.79
C ILE A 190 -12.59 -5.92 4.19
N ASN A 191 -13.46 -6.93 4.05
CA ASN A 191 -14.84 -6.72 3.57
C ASN A 191 -15.64 -5.78 4.50
N ASP A 192 -15.53 -5.96 5.81
CA ASP A 192 -16.20 -5.11 6.82
C ASP A 192 -15.67 -3.67 6.81
N LEU A 193 -14.37 -3.47 6.56
CA LEU A 193 -13.79 -2.15 6.35
C LEU A 193 -14.31 -1.49 5.05
N MET A 194 -14.44 -2.23 3.96
CA MET A 194 -15.07 -1.73 2.72
C MET A 194 -16.54 -1.35 2.96
N LYS A 195 -17.26 -2.14 3.77
CA LYS A 195 -18.62 -1.81 4.22
C LYS A 195 -18.64 -0.50 5.00
N ILE A 196 -17.78 -0.34 6.00
CA ILE A 196 -17.68 0.89 6.79
C ILE A 196 -17.44 2.10 5.89
N ALA A 197 -16.50 1.99 4.94
CA ALA A 197 -16.21 3.03 3.97
C ALA A 197 -17.44 3.39 3.11
N LYS A 198 -18.15 2.39 2.58
CA LYS A 198 -19.35 2.61 1.75
C LYS A 198 -20.52 3.20 2.52
N LEU A 199 -20.66 2.87 3.80
CA LEU A 199 -21.68 3.44 4.68
C LEU A 199 -21.26 4.79 5.28
N ASN A 200 -20.17 5.39 4.80
CA ASN A 200 -19.58 6.64 5.29
C ASN A 200 -19.42 6.67 6.82
N LYS A 201 -19.02 5.53 7.40
CA LYS A 201 -18.79 5.39 8.84
C LYS A 201 -17.32 5.62 9.16
N ASN A 202 -17.06 6.19 10.34
CA ASN A 202 -15.71 6.44 10.81
C ASN A 202 -15.03 5.14 11.27
N SER A 203 -13.75 5.00 10.92
CA SER A 203 -12.86 3.95 11.43
C SER A 203 -11.44 4.49 11.52
N PRO A 204 -10.63 4.09 12.53
CA PRO A 204 -9.23 4.49 12.61
C PRO A 204 -8.35 3.87 11.51
N LEU A 205 -8.89 2.93 10.72
CA LEU A 205 -8.21 2.21 9.63
C LEU A 205 -8.77 2.56 8.23
N ILE A 206 -9.66 3.56 8.13
CA ILE A 206 -10.23 4.03 6.86
C ILE A 206 -9.85 5.50 6.64
N THR A 207 -9.58 5.86 5.37
CA THR A 207 -9.28 7.23 4.95
C THR A 207 -10.53 8.11 4.95
N TYR A 208 -10.36 9.44 4.96
CA TYR A 208 -11.43 10.40 4.66
C TYR A 208 -11.43 10.85 3.19
N ALA A 209 -10.48 10.38 2.37
CA ALA A 209 -10.41 10.74 0.96
C ALA A 209 -11.56 10.10 0.17
N THR A 210 -12.60 10.89 -0.14
CA THR A 210 -13.80 10.44 -0.87
C THR A 210 -13.49 9.67 -2.14
N SER A 211 -12.50 10.12 -2.93
CA SER A 211 -12.09 9.43 -4.17
C SER A 211 -11.64 7.98 -3.92
N LYS A 212 -10.91 7.73 -2.83
CA LYS A 212 -10.46 6.38 -2.45
C LYS A 212 -11.61 5.53 -1.90
N LEU A 213 -12.54 6.13 -1.16
CA LEU A 213 -13.75 5.44 -0.67
C LEU A 213 -14.71 5.06 -1.81
N GLN A 214 -14.80 5.89 -2.85
CA GLN A 214 -15.57 5.60 -4.05
C GLN A 214 -15.05 4.36 -4.79
N ASN A 215 -13.72 4.20 -4.83
CA ASN A 215 -13.05 3.09 -5.49
C ASN A 215 -13.19 1.74 -4.76
N MET A 216 -13.59 1.75 -3.49
CA MET A 216 -13.85 0.51 -2.74
C MET A 216 -15.09 -0.21 -3.29
N VAL A 217 -15.15 -1.52 -3.14
CA VAL A 217 -16.32 -2.34 -3.45
C VAL A 217 -16.63 -3.19 -2.23
N TRP A 218 -17.87 -3.14 -1.75
CA TRP A 218 -18.35 -3.96 -0.64
C TRP A 218 -19.18 -5.12 -1.18
N VAL A 219 -18.62 -6.33 -1.10
CA VAL A 219 -19.24 -7.56 -1.60
C VAL A 219 -20.20 -8.11 -0.54
N ASN A 220 -21.48 -7.76 -0.66
CA ASN A 220 -22.58 -8.20 0.19
C ASN A 220 -23.41 -9.32 -0.48
N ASP A 221 -24.55 -9.71 0.10
CA ASP A 221 -25.36 -10.83 -0.41
C ASP A 221 -25.93 -10.60 -1.81
N PHE A 222 -26.22 -9.34 -2.18
CA PHE A 222 -26.78 -9.00 -3.49
C PHE A 222 -25.87 -9.41 -4.65
N PHE A 223 -24.56 -9.38 -4.42
CA PHE A 223 -23.55 -9.79 -5.40
C PHE A 223 -23.66 -11.28 -5.78
N PHE A 224 -24.36 -12.09 -4.97
CA PHE A 224 -24.52 -13.53 -5.18
C PHE A 224 -25.92 -13.96 -5.63
N GLU A 225 -26.83 -13.04 -5.92
CA GLU A 225 -28.21 -13.37 -6.35
C GLU A 225 -28.25 -14.24 -7.61
N GLU A 226 -27.29 -14.05 -8.52
CA GLU A 226 -27.19 -14.79 -9.79
C GLU A 226 -26.20 -15.95 -9.73
N ASN A 227 -25.78 -16.35 -8.53
CA ASN A 227 -24.81 -17.42 -8.29
C ASN A 227 -23.54 -17.29 -9.18
N PRO A 228 -22.73 -16.23 -9.04
CA PRO A 228 -21.54 -15.97 -9.86
C PRO A 228 -20.57 -17.16 -9.85
N GLY A 229 -20.29 -17.76 -11.02
CA GLY A 229 -19.49 -18.99 -11.13
C GLY A 229 -20.08 -20.18 -10.35
N GLY A 230 -21.38 -20.13 -10.01
CA GLY A 230 -22.07 -21.07 -9.15
C GLY A 230 -21.74 -20.92 -7.65
N LEU A 231 -21.11 -19.84 -7.20
CA LEU A 231 -21.00 -19.50 -5.78
C LEU A 231 -22.32 -18.92 -5.27
N THR A 232 -22.76 -19.34 -4.10
CA THR A 232 -23.96 -18.82 -3.45
C THR A 232 -23.60 -17.77 -2.39
N LYS A 233 -24.60 -17.12 -1.79
CA LYS A 233 -24.39 -16.13 -0.72
C LYS A 233 -23.83 -16.72 0.58
N GLU A 234 -23.89 -18.03 0.76
CA GLU A 234 -23.31 -18.73 1.92
C GLU A 234 -21.77 -18.80 1.86
N VAL A 235 -21.16 -18.21 0.83
CA VAL A 235 -19.71 -18.05 0.73
C VAL A 235 -19.16 -17.26 1.92
N GLY A 236 -18.03 -17.73 2.46
CA GLY A 236 -17.41 -17.17 3.67
C GLY A 236 -16.96 -15.71 3.52
N GLU A 237 -16.90 -15.01 4.66
CA GLU A 237 -16.47 -13.59 4.74
C GLU A 237 -15.08 -13.33 4.17
N ASP A 238 -14.17 -14.29 4.28
CA ASP A 238 -12.82 -14.21 3.75
C ASP A 238 -12.78 -14.23 2.21
N VAL A 239 -13.58 -15.08 1.59
CA VAL A 239 -13.77 -15.09 0.13
C VAL A 239 -14.41 -13.77 -0.30
N ARG A 240 -15.42 -13.26 0.42
CA ARG A 240 -16.02 -11.95 0.14
C ARG A 240 -14.99 -10.83 0.22
N GLY A 241 -14.14 -10.84 1.24
CA GLY A 241 -13.04 -9.88 1.40
C GLY A 241 -12.01 -9.92 0.28
N PHE A 242 -11.62 -11.12 -0.16
CA PHE A 242 -10.74 -11.28 -1.31
C PHE A 242 -11.37 -10.73 -2.60
N LEU A 243 -12.64 -11.07 -2.85
CA LEU A 243 -13.37 -10.60 -4.03
C LEU A 243 -13.61 -9.09 -4.00
N ALA A 244 -13.91 -8.52 -2.83
CA ALA A 244 -14.05 -7.09 -2.61
C ALA A 244 -12.76 -6.35 -2.94
N LEU A 245 -11.61 -6.87 -2.51
CA LEU A 245 -10.31 -6.29 -2.80
C LEU A 245 -9.98 -6.35 -4.30
N LEU A 246 -10.18 -7.50 -4.95
CA LEU A 246 -9.98 -7.64 -6.40
C LEU A 246 -10.85 -6.65 -7.19
N LEU A 247 -12.15 -6.58 -6.87
CA LEU A 247 -13.08 -5.67 -7.55
C LEU A 247 -12.72 -4.20 -7.31
N SER A 248 -12.28 -3.84 -6.10
CA SER A 248 -11.86 -2.47 -5.78
C SER A 248 -10.69 -2.04 -6.67
N TYR A 249 -9.64 -2.86 -6.75
CA TYR A 249 -8.48 -2.57 -7.62
C TYR A 249 -8.84 -2.60 -9.10
N ALA A 250 -9.57 -3.63 -9.54
CA ALA A 250 -9.94 -3.80 -10.94
C ALA A 250 -10.81 -2.64 -11.46
N LYS A 251 -11.83 -2.23 -10.70
CA LYS A 251 -12.73 -1.15 -11.10
C LYS A 251 -12.08 0.22 -10.98
N ALA A 252 -11.26 0.45 -9.95
CA ALA A 252 -10.52 1.70 -9.81
C ALA A 252 -9.53 1.93 -10.96
N GLY A 253 -9.01 0.85 -11.56
CA GLY A 253 -8.10 0.87 -12.70
C GLY A 253 -8.57 1.62 -13.94
N SER A 254 -9.87 1.93 -14.08
CA SER A 254 -10.35 2.82 -15.15
C SER A 254 -9.82 4.25 -15.04
N GLN A 255 -9.26 4.62 -13.89
CA GLN A 255 -8.63 5.92 -13.67
C GLN A 255 -7.24 5.92 -14.28
N VAL A 256 -6.92 6.95 -15.08
CA VAL A 256 -5.55 7.15 -15.56
C VAL A 256 -4.69 7.57 -14.37
N LEU A 257 -3.67 6.76 -14.06
CA LEU A 257 -2.70 7.04 -13.00
C LEU A 257 -1.53 7.82 -13.60
N ASP A 258 -1.66 9.14 -13.69
CA ASP A 258 -0.62 10.02 -14.24
C ASP A 258 0.64 10.04 -13.34
N ASN A 259 1.58 9.13 -13.60
CA ASN A 259 2.82 8.92 -12.82
C ASN A 259 2.59 8.40 -11.39
N ASP A 260 1.46 7.74 -11.14
CA ASP A 260 1.13 7.21 -9.82
C ASP A 260 1.09 5.67 -9.82
N SER A 261 1.42 5.10 -8.65
CA SER A 261 1.31 3.66 -8.41
C SER A 261 -0.13 3.25 -8.15
N ALA A 262 -0.45 1.99 -8.45
CA ALA A 262 -1.73 1.37 -8.12
C ALA A 262 -2.08 1.47 -6.61
N LYS A 263 -1.11 1.81 -5.75
CA LYS A 263 -1.35 2.17 -4.34
C LYS A 263 -2.28 3.37 -4.13
N THR A 264 -2.45 4.24 -5.12
CA THR A 264 -3.35 5.40 -4.99
C THR A 264 -4.81 5.03 -5.23
N LEU A 265 -5.07 3.87 -5.85
CA LEU A 265 -6.41 3.40 -6.21
C LEU A 265 -7.32 3.17 -5.00
N THR A 266 -6.76 2.72 -3.88
CA THR A 266 -7.50 2.49 -2.63
C THR A 266 -6.61 2.72 -1.43
N SER A 267 -7.22 3.04 -0.28
CA SER A 267 -6.48 3.22 0.97
C SER A 267 -6.17 1.90 1.70
N ILE A 268 -6.70 0.76 1.24
CA ILE A 268 -6.38 -0.56 1.78
C ILE A 268 -5.42 -1.25 0.80
N MET A 269 -4.13 -1.15 1.08
CA MET A 269 -3.09 -1.61 0.19
C MET A 269 -2.59 -3.01 0.60
N PRO A 270 -2.70 -4.03 -0.26
CA PRO A 270 -2.15 -5.34 0.05
C PRO A 270 -0.62 -5.31 -0.07
N ARG A 271 0.06 -5.69 1.00
CA ARG A 271 1.51 -5.91 1.03
C ARG A 271 1.87 -7.35 0.69
N THR A 272 1.00 -8.30 1.03
CA THR A 272 1.02 -9.67 0.52
C THR A 272 0.48 -9.70 -0.90
N SER A 273 1.06 -10.51 -1.78
CA SER A 273 0.64 -10.64 -3.18
C SER A 273 -0.80 -11.16 -3.31
N PHE A 274 -1.51 -10.74 -4.37
CA PHE A 274 -2.83 -11.26 -4.68
C PHE A 274 -2.79 -12.75 -4.99
N ALA A 275 -1.70 -13.25 -5.57
CA ALA A 275 -1.50 -14.67 -5.81
C ALA A 275 -1.44 -15.47 -4.50
N LYS A 276 -0.76 -14.96 -3.47
CA LYS A 276 -0.75 -15.58 -2.14
C LYS A 276 -2.12 -15.49 -1.46
N MET A 277 -2.80 -14.34 -1.56
CA MET A 277 -4.17 -14.19 -1.04
C MET A 277 -5.15 -15.16 -1.70
N TYR A 278 -5.05 -15.37 -3.02
CA TYR A 278 -5.83 -16.38 -3.72
C TYR A 278 -5.61 -17.78 -3.14
N LYS A 279 -4.35 -18.20 -2.93
CA LYS A 279 -4.03 -19.51 -2.32
C LYS A 279 -4.62 -19.67 -0.92
N LEU A 280 -4.78 -18.59 -0.15
CA LEU A 280 -5.40 -18.64 1.18
C LEU A 280 -6.91 -18.94 1.12
N VAL A 281 -7.59 -18.62 0.02
CA VAL A 281 -9.04 -18.80 -0.13
C VAL A 281 -9.44 -19.82 -1.20
N GLU A 282 -8.48 -20.36 -1.95
CA GLU A 282 -8.69 -21.24 -3.11
C GLU A 282 -9.59 -22.44 -2.80
N SER A 283 -9.35 -23.14 -1.68
CA SER A 283 -10.15 -24.29 -1.28
C SER A 283 -11.62 -23.93 -1.01
N LYS A 284 -11.88 -22.71 -0.53
CA LYS A 284 -13.22 -22.17 -0.25
C LYS A 284 -13.94 -21.71 -1.51
N LEU A 285 -13.21 -21.49 -2.62
CA LEU A 285 -13.78 -21.26 -3.95
C LEU A 285 -14.26 -22.55 -4.63
N GLN A 286 -14.05 -23.73 -4.03
CA GLN A 286 -14.54 -25.03 -4.53
C GLN A 286 -14.11 -25.32 -5.98
N ASN A 287 -12.87 -24.95 -6.34
CA ASN A 287 -12.31 -25.09 -7.70
C ASN A 287 -13.10 -24.36 -8.80
N LYS A 288 -13.94 -23.39 -8.44
CA LYS A 288 -14.66 -22.55 -9.41
C LYS A 288 -13.70 -21.57 -10.08
N ASP A 289 -13.98 -21.24 -11.33
CA ASP A 289 -13.16 -20.33 -12.11
C ASP A 289 -13.25 -18.90 -11.58
N LEU A 290 -12.12 -18.37 -11.08
CA LEU A 290 -12.06 -17.06 -10.44
C LEU A 290 -12.50 -15.93 -11.38
N TRP A 291 -12.09 -15.98 -12.65
CA TRP A 291 -12.47 -14.97 -13.62
C TRP A 291 -13.97 -14.95 -13.85
N THR A 292 -14.60 -16.12 -14.03
CA THR A 292 -16.06 -16.23 -14.19
C THR A 292 -16.80 -15.63 -13.00
N ILE A 293 -16.31 -15.85 -11.77
CA ILE A 293 -16.87 -15.24 -10.57
C ILE A 293 -16.71 -13.72 -10.64
N VAL A 294 -15.48 -13.21 -10.76
CA VAL A 294 -15.19 -11.78 -10.68
C VAL A 294 -15.86 -10.99 -11.80
N ASN A 295 -15.89 -11.51 -13.02
CA ASN A 295 -16.55 -10.89 -14.17
C ASN A 295 -18.06 -10.74 -13.98
N LYS A 296 -18.71 -11.73 -13.35
CA LYS A 296 -20.13 -11.61 -12.99
C LYS A 296 -20.34 -10.63 -11.84
N LEU A 297 -19.47 -10.67 -10.81
CA LEU A 297 -19.53 -9.73 -9.70
C LEU A 297 -19.29 -8.28 -10.12
N ALA A 298 -18.50 -8.05 -11.17
CA ALA A 298 -18.27 -6.72 -11.72
C ALA A 298 -19.57 -6.06 -12.23
N CYS A 299 -20.64 -6.82 -12.47
CA CYS A 299 -21.95 -6.27 -12.80
C CYS A 299 -22.59 -5.45 -11.68
N TYR A 300 -22.09 -5.51 -10.44
CA TYR A 300 -22.70 -4.82 -9.31
C TYR A 300 -21.80 -3.72 -8.76
N GLU A 301 -22.41 -2.67 -8.23
CA GLU A 301 -21.73 -1.63 -7.48
C GLU A 301 -22.54 -1.23 -6.23
N ASN A 302 -21.85 -0.62 -5.26
CA ASN A 302 -22.49 -0.02 -4.10
C ASN A 302 -22.50 1.50 -4.32
N PRO A 303 -23.65 2.10 -4.75
CA PRO A 303 -23.75 3.55 -4.86
C PRO A 303 -23.51 4.18 -3.48
N MET A 304 -22.69 5.22 -3.39
CA MET A 304 -22.33 5.81 -2.10
C MET A 304 -23.56 6.34 -1.33
N ASP A 305 -24.52 6.92 -2.04
CA ASP A 305 -25.68 7.57 -1.42
C ASP A 305 -26.68 6.54 -0.85
N ASP A 306 -26.75 5.34 -1.44
CA ASP A 306 -27.72 4.29 -1.10
C ASP A 306 -27.04 2.97 -0.66
N ALA A 307 -25.76 3.01 -0.30
CA ALA A 307 -24.99 1.82 0.08
C ALA A 307 -25.61 1.05 1.26
N HIS A 308 -26.50 1.69 2.02
CA HIS A 308 -27.22 1.11 3.14
C HIS A 308 -28.28 0.08 2.74
N GLU A 309 -28.77 0.11 1.49
CA GLU A 309 -30.03 -0.56 1.13
C GLU A 309 -29.87 -1.67 0.09
N TYR A 310 -29.01 -1.52 -0.92
CA TYR A 310 -28.86 -2.53 -1.99
C TYR A 310 -27.55 -2.38 -2.79
N ALA A 311 -27.29 -3.33 -3.70
CA ALA A 311 -26.32 -3.18 -4.79
C ALA A 311 -27.04 -2.91 -6.11
N SER A 312 -26.57 -1.93 -6.89
CA SER A 312 -27.13 -1.60 -8.21
C SER A 312 -26.37 -2.31 -9.33
N VAL A 313 -26.98 -2.37 -10.52
CA VAL A 313 -26.28 -2.83 -11.73
C VAL A 313 -25.32 -1.74 -12.19
N ASP A 314 -24.04 -2.06 -12.26
CA ASP A 314 -23.00 -1.21 -12.82
C ASP A 314 -23.13 -1.19 -14.35
N VAL A 315 -23.78 -0.13 -14.85
CA VAL A 315 -24.13 0.02 -16.26
C VAL A 315 -22.90 0.10 -17.18
N ARG A 316 -21.70 0.36 -16.65
CA ARG A 316 -20.45 0.35 -17.41
C ARG A 316 -20.12 -1.06 -17.90
N TYR A 317 -20.43 -2.07 -17.10
CA TYR A 317 -20.03 -3.46 -17.33
C TYR A 317 -21.19 -4.36 -17.72
N CYS A 318 -22.40 -4.06 -17.25
CA CYS A 318 -23.57 -4.91 -17.47
C CYS A 318 -24.84 -4.10 -17.82
N SER A 319 -25.89 -4.81 -18.25
CA SER A 319 -27.26 -4.30 -18.42
C SER A 319 -28.25 -5.22 -17.71
N GLY A 320 -29.53 -4.82 -17.66
CA GLY A 320 -30.59 -5.56 -16.98
C GLY A 320 -30.89 -4.97 -15.61
N HIS A 321 -31.36 -5.82 -14.70
CA HIS A 321 -31.71 -5.46 -13.32
C HIS A 321 -30.99 -6.40 -12.33
N PRO A 322 -30.90 -6.04 -11.03
CA PRO A 322 -30.37 -6.95 -10.02
C PRO A 322 -31.06 -8.32 -10.07
N GLY A 323 -30.28 -9.40 -9.96
CA GLY A 323 -30.76 -10.77 -10.15
C GLY A 323 -30.90 -11.25 -11.60
N GLN A 324 -30.79 -10.39 -12.63
CA GLN A 324 -30.84 -10.77 -14.06
C GLN A 324 -29.96 -9.85 -14.92
N THR A 325 -28.64 -9.92 -14.71
CA THR A 325 -27.68 -9.06 -15.40
C THR A 325 -27.08 -9.71 -16.64
N THR A 326 -26.91 -8.91 -17.69
CA THR A 326 -26.23 -9.30 -18.94
C THR A 326 -24.87 -8.60 -19.03
N ILE A 327 -23.80 -9.37 -19.20
CA ILE A 327 -22.43 -8.85 -19.30
C ILE A 327 -22.20 -8.22 -20.68
N LYS A 328 -21.65 -7.00 -20.73
CA LYS A 328 -21.35 -6.27 -21.97
C LYS A 328 -19.95 -6.54 -22.56
N GLY A 329 -19.06 -7.18 -21.80
CA GLY A 329 -17.68 -7.45 -22.22
C GLY A 329 -16.71 -6.26 -22.10
N ASN A 330 -17.10 -5.19 -21.41
CA ASN A 330 -16.20 -4.05 -21.18
C ASN A 330 -15.20 -4.31 -20.05
N PHE A 331 -15.59 -5.10 -19.05
CA PHE A 331 -14.74 -5.38 -17.89
C PHE A 331 -13.48 -6.18 -18.26
N GLU A 332 -13.56 -7.13 -19.20
CA GLU A 332 -12.40 -7.89 -19.69
C GLU A 332 -11.37 -7.06 -20.46
N LYS A 333 -11.80 -5.91 -21.00
CA LYS A 333 -10.94 -4.99 -21.74
C LYS A 333 -10.31 -3.94 -20.84
N MET A 334 -10.61 -3.96 -19.53
CA MET A 334 -10.02 -3.02 -18.59
C MET A 334 -8.53 -3.27 -18.41
N GLU A 335 -7.80 -2.16 -18.31
CA GLU A 335 -6.38 -2.14 -18.03
C GLU A 335 -6.14 -1.22 -16.84
N ILE A 336 -5.32 -1.68 -15.90
CA ILE A 336 -4.75 -0.83 -14.85
C ILE A 336 -3.46 -0.27 -15.43
N ASN A 337 -3.46 1.01 -15.80
CA ASN A 337 -2.32 1.66 -16.42
C ASN A 337 -1.36 2.17 -15.35
N ILE A 338 -0.23 1.47 -15.16
CA ILE A 338 0.84 1.93 -14.28
C ILE A 338 1.86 2.66 -15.13
N CYS A 339 1.99 3.96 -14.93
CA CYS A 339 2.83 4.85 -15.74
C CYS A 339 3.97 5.45 -14.92
N TYR A 340 5.16 5.56 -15.51
CA TYR A 340 6.27 6.34 -14.96
C TYR A 340 6.99 7.08 -16.08
N GLY A 341 6.90 8.41 -16.08
CA GLY A 341 7.37 9.23 -17.19
C GLY A 341 6.63 8.88 -18.48
N SER A 342 7.37 8.58 -19.55
CA SER A 342 6.80 8.15 -20.84
C SER A 342 6.58 6.63 -20.95
N GLN A 343 6.96 5.86 -19.93
CA GLN A 343 6.81 4.41 -19.92
C GLN A 343 5.47 4.03 -19.28
N ALA A 344 4.76 3.09 -19.91
CA ALA A 344 3.52 2.53 -19.39
C ALA A 344 3.60 1.00 -19.34
N CYS A 345 3.14 0.40 -18.25
CA CYS A 345 2.94 -1.04 -18.12
C CYS A 345 1.45 -1.30 -17.85
N PRO A 346 0.63 -1.40 -18.91
CA PRO A 346 -0.79 -1.71 -18.77
C PRO A 346 -0.96 -3.14 -18.25
N VAL A 347 -1.72 -3.29 -17.17
CA VAL A 347 -2.10 -4.59 -16.62
C VAL A 347 -3.54 -4.88 -17.00
N ASN A 348 -3.74 -5.77 -17.98
CA ASN A 348 -5.09 -6.24 -18.32
C ASN A 348 -5.72 -6.98 -17.13
N VAL A 349 -6.92 -6.56 -16.72
CA VAL A 349 -7.61 -7.06 -15.52
C VAL A 349 -7.92 -8.55 -15.62
N LYS A 350 -8.36 -9.03 -16.79
CA LYS A 350 -8.66 -10.45 -16.99
C LYS A 350 -7.41 -11.31 -16.89
N ALA A 351 -6.35 -10.93 -17.60
CA ALA A 351 -5.07 -11.64 -17.56
C ALA A 351 -4.47 -11.68 -16.14
N TRP A 352 -4.61 -10.58 -15.40
CA TRP A 352 -4.17 -10.51 -14.00
C TRP A 352 -4.93 -11.51 -13.12
N ILE A 353 -6.26 -11.49 -13.14
CA ILE A 353 -7.11 -12.36 -12.33
C ILE A 353 -6.90 -13.84 -12.69
N GLU A 354 -6.86 -14.18 -13.99
CA GLU A 354 -6.61 -15.54 -14.47
C GLU A 354 -5.21 -16.05 -14.09
N GLY A 355 -4.24 -15.14 -13.96
CA GLY A 355 -2.86 -15.46 -13.57
C GLY A 355 -2.70 -15.89 -12.11
N LEU A 356 -3.57 -15.42 -11.20
CA LEU A 356 -3.41 -15.62 -9.76
C LEU A 356 -3.37 -17.10 -9.36
N LYS A 357 -4.20 -17.94 -9.99
CA LYS A 357 -4.21 -19.41 -9.76
C LYS A 357 -2.90 -20.10 -10.14
N HIS A 358 -2.10 -19.47 -10.99
CA HIS A 358 -0.79 -19.95 -11.40
C HIS A 358 0.35 -19.27 -10.66
N GLY A 359 0.06 -18.53 -9.59
CA GLY A 359 1.06 -17.78 -8.84
C GLY A 359 1.55 -16.51 -9.53
N LYS A 360 0.92 -16.09 -10.64
CA LYS A 360 1.30 -14.90 -11.41
C LYS A 360 0.46 -13.71 -10.97
N ASP A 361 1.13 -12.68 -10.44
CA ASP A 361 0.49 -11.45 -9.97
C ASP A 361 1.00 -10.27 -10.81
N LEU A 362 0.37 -10.07 -11.96
CA LEU A 362 0.76 -9.06 -12.95
C LEU A 362 0.75 -7.64 -12.37
N LEU A 363 -0.17 -7.34 -11.44
CA LEU A 363 -0.25 -6.02 -10.82
C LEU A 363 0.97 -5.74 -9.95
N LYS A 364 1.36 -6.72 -9.11
CA LYS A 364 2.59 -6.65 -8.29
C LYS A 364 3.84 -6.56 -9.17
N ASP A 365 3.90 -7.35 -10.24
CA ASP A 365 5.06 -7.34 -11.15
C ASP A 365 5.20 -5.99 -11.86
N ALA A 366 4.10 -5.42 -12.38
CA ALA A 366 4.10 -4.11 -13.03
C ALA A 366 4.43 -2.96 -12.05
N ASP A 367 3.87 -2.96 -10.83
CA ASP A 367 4.17 -1.94 -9.81
C ASP A 367 5.66 -1.94 -9.41
N LYS A 368 6.26 -3.13 -9.33
CA LYS A 368 7.69 -3.32 -9.05
C LYS A 368 8.59 -2.85 -10.19
N GLU A 369 8.20 -3.10 -11.44
CA GLU A 369 8.98 -2.72 -12.62
C GLU A 369 8.92 -1.21 -12.87
N MET A 370 7.78 -0.57 -12.62
CA MET A 370 7.53 0.81 -13.05
C MET A 370 7.77 1.86 -11.98
N ILE A 371 7.46 1.60 -10.70
CA ILE A 371 7.45 2.64 -9.66
C ILE A 371 8.24 2.25 -8.43
N ASP A 372 7.64 1.55 -7.46
CA ASP A 372 8.29 1.24 -6.17
C ASP A 372 8.00 -0.16 -5.63
N GLY A 373 7.13 -0.95 -6.28
CA GLY A 373 6.83 -2.32 -5.89
C GLY A 373 6.20 -2.45 -4.50
N GLN A 374 5.37 -1.50 -4.12
CA GLN A 374 4.66 -1.50 -2.84
C GLN A 374 3.47 -2.48 -2.85
N ILE A 375 2.75 -2.60 -3.97
CA ILE A 375 1.63 -3.54 -4.12
C ILE A 375 2.13 -4.97 -4.17
N GLY A 376 1.71 -5.80 -3.21
CA GLY A 376 2.20 -7.17 -3.08
C GLY A 376 3.71 -7.26 -2.84
N GLY A 377 4.35 -6.16 -2.42
CA GLY A 377 5.80 -6.02 -2.33
C GLY A 377 6.49 -6.98 -1.35
N TYR A 378 5.73 -7.60 -0.43
CA TYR A 378 6.23 -8.64 0.45
C TYR A 378 6.04 -10.06 -0.10
N GLY A 379 5.55 -10.20 -1.33
CA GLY A 379 5.37 -11.49 -2.00
C GLY A 379 4.44 -12.40 -1.21
N ASP A 380 4.93 -13.57 -0.82
CA ASP A 380 4.14 -14.60 -0.14
C ASP A 380 4.13 -14.46 1.38
N LEU A 381 4.73 -13.39 1.93
CA LEU A 381 4.78 -13.16 3.36
C LEU A 381 3.37 -13.03 3.94
N THR A 382 3.11 -13.81 4.98
CA THR A 382 1.92 -13.75 5.84
C THR A 382 2.35 -13.73 7.30
N GLU A 383 1.42 -13.37 8.17
CA GLU A 383 1.58 -13.57 9.62
C GLU A 383 0.34 -14.29 10.17
N HIS A 384 0.40 -14.72 11.42
CA HIS A 384 -0.70 -15.48 12.02
C HIS A 384 -1.74 -14.56 12.64
N ARG A 385 -2.99 -15.03 12.68
CA ARG A 385 -4.01 -14.36 13.50
C ARG A 385 -3.58 -14.41 14.96
N LEU A 386 -3.64 -13.25 15.62
CA LEU A 386 -3.39 -13.09 17.06
C LEU A 386 -4.01 -14.23 17.88
N ASN A 387 -3.18 -14.96 18.64
CA ASN A 387 -3.54 -16.14 19.45
C ASN A 387 -3.99 -17.39 18.66
N HIS A 388 -3.81 -17.42 17.35
CA HIS A 388 -4.21 -18.51 16.45
C HIS A 388 -3.07 -18.86 15.48
N PRO A 389 -2.04 -19.61 15.94
CA PRO A 389 -0.80 -19.84 15.18
C PRO A 389 -0.95 -20.71 13.93
N THR A 390 -2.14 -21.25 13.67
CA THR A 390 -2.44 -22.07 12.48
C THR A 390 -3.18 -21.30 11.40
N GLU A 391 -3.67 -20.10 11.71
CA GLU A 391 -4.51 -19.31 10.79
C GLU A 391 -3.67 -18.19 10.18
N GLN A 392 -3.49 -18.23 8.85
CA GLN A 392 -2.63 -17.27 8.15
C GLN A 392 -3.42 -16.06 7.67
N LEU A 393 -2.81 -14.89 7.82
CA LEU A 393 -3.35 -13.60 7.42
C LEU A 393 -2.41 -12.90 6.44
N ALA A 394 -2.99 -12.30 5.42
CA ALA A 394 -2.28 -11.39 4.53
C ALA A 394 -1.96 -10.07 5.26
N LEU A 395 -0.87 -9.44 4.87
CA LEU A 395 -0.41 -8.14 5.35
C LEU A 395 -1.01 -7.03 4.49
N PHE A 396 -1.55 -6.01 5.16
CA PHE A 396 -2.12 -4.83 4.55
C PHE A 396 -1.50 -3.59 5.15
N GLU A 397 -1.39 -2.55 4.35
CA GLU A 397 -1.06 -1.20 4.75
C GLU A 397 -2.29 -0.32 4.54
N PHE A 398 -2.76 0.27 5.63
CA PHE A 398 -3.88 1.20 5.67
C PHE A 398 -3.30 2.61 5.49
N ARG A 399 -3.56 3.20 4.33
CA ARG A 399 -2.95 4.44 3.85
C ARG A 399 -3.89 5.62 4.00
N ASP A 400 -3.33 6.82 3.92
CA ASP A 400 -4.06 8.10 3.93
C ASP A 400 -5.05 8.20 5.09
N LEU A 401 -4.67 7.61 6.22
CA LEU A 401 -5.50 7.65 7.40
C LEU A 401 -5.56 9.10 7.90
N PRO A 402 -6.66 9.48 8.58
CA PRO A 402 -6.79 10.81 9.14
C PRO A 402 -5.54 11.19 9.95
N SER A 403 -4.95 12.33 9.58
CA SER A 403 -3.74 12.83 10.22
C SER A 403 -3.97 13.07 11.71
N CYS A 404 -2.93 12.86 12.49
CA CYS A 404 -2.95 13.13 13.93
C CYS A 404 -1.93 14.21 14.26
N MET A 405 -2.32 15.13 15.15
CA MET A 405 -1.34 16.01 15.79
C MET A 405 -0.34 15.15 16.56
N ALA A 406 0.93 15.56 16.59
CA ALA A 406 1.97 14.79 17.27
C ALA A 406 1.66 14.54 18.75
N SER A 407 1.05 15.52 19.43
CA SER A 407 0.58 15.39 20.82
C SER A 407 -0.51 14.34 21.03
N ALA A 408 -1.19 13.90 19.97
CA ALA A 408 -2.25 12.90 19.99
C ALA A 408 -1.81 11.54 19.43
N TRP A 409 -0.55 11.35 19.06
CA TRP A 409 -0.09 10.09 18.44
C TRP A 409 -0.38 8.86 19.29
N LYS A 410 -0.12 8.92 20.61
CA LYS A 410 -0.38 7.80 21.52
C LYS A 410 -1.82 7.30 21.40
N SER A 411 -2.80 8.19 21.58
CA SER A 411 -4.22 7.81 21.54
C SER A 411 -4.71 7.47 20.13
N CYS A 412 -4.15 8.10 19.09
CA CYS A 412 -4.45 7.74 17.70
C CYS A 412 -3.99 6.32 17.34
N LEU A 413 -2.77 5.95 17.75
CA LEU A 413 -2.21 4.63 17.45
C LEU A 413 -2.77 3.53 18.36
N GLU A 414 -3.13 3.86 19.61
CA GLU A 414 -3.89 2.97 20.49
C GLU A 414 -5.23 2.58 19.86
N LYS A 415 -6.02 3.54 19.38
CA LYS A 415 -7.29 3.26 18.68
C LYS A 415 -7.11 2.41 17.41
N ALA A 416 -6.01 2.60 16.68
CA ALA A 416 -5.72 1.78 15.50
C ALA A 416 -5.36 0.35 15.89
N GLU A 417 -4.51 0.17 16.92
CA GLU A 417 -4.17 -1.15 17.47
C GLU A 417 -5.41 -1.88 17.97
N ASP A 418 -6.24 -1.20 18.76
CA ASP A 418 -7.49 -1.74 19.31
C ASP A 418 -8.44 -2.21 18.21
N ALA A 419 -8.62 -1.40 17.16
CA ALA A 419 -9.45 -1.79 16.03
C ALA A 419 -8.92 -3.05 15.32
N ILE A 420 -7.61 -3.15 15.10
CA ILE A 420 -6.98 -4.33 14.51
C ILE A 420 -7.17 -5.55 15.43
N VAL A 421 -6.93 -5.40 16.73
CA VAL A 421 -7.14 -6.47 17.73
C VAL A 421 -8.59 -6.95 17.73
N ASP A 422 -9.56 -6.04 17.63
CA ASP A 422 -10.97 -6.40 17.59
C ASP A 422 -11.35 -7.12 16.29
N TYR A 423 -10.77 -6.74 15.16
CA TYR A 423 -10.91 -7.49 13.91
C TYR A 423 -10.33 -8.91 14.00
N HIS A 424 -9.20 -9.08 14.68
CA HIS A 424 -8.62 -10.40 14.96
C HIS A 424 -9.49 -11.27 15.87
N LYS A 425 -10.28 -10.68 16.76
CA LYS A 425 -11.27 -11.41 17.58
C LYS A 425 -12.53 -11.75 16.79
N LYS A 426 -13.01 -10.81 15.97
CA LYS A 426 -14.30 -10.90 15.25
C LYS A 426 -14.26 -11.85 14.06
N PHE A 427 -13.15 -11.88 13.32
CA PHE A 427 -13.04 -12.66 12.08
C PHE A 427 -12.01 -13.79 12.21
N ALA A 428 -12.36 -14.96 11.66
CA ALA A 428 -11.42 -16.06 11.50
C ALA A 428 -10.34 -15.71 10.46
N GLY A 429 -9.15 -16.29 10.61
CA GLY A 429 -8.12 -16.27 9.58
C GLY A 429 -8.35 -17.36 8.53
N ASN A 430 -7.42 -17.44 7.58
CA ASN A 430 -7.53 -18.34 6.43
C ASN A 430 -6.89 -19.70 6.67
#